data_AF-A0A955JEM0-F1
#
_entry.id   AF-A0A955JEM0-F1
#
_cell.length_a   1.000
_cell.length_b   1.000
_cell.length_c   1.000
_cell.angle_alpha   90.00
_cell.angle_beta   90.00
_cell.angle_gamma   90.00
#
_symmetry.space_group_name_H-M   'P 1'
#
loop_
_entity.id
_entity.type
_entity.pdbx_description
1 polymer ?
#
loop_
_entity_poly.entity_id
_entity_poly.type
_entity_poly.pdbx_seq_one_letter_code
_entity_poly.pdbx_strand_id
1 'polypeptide(L)'
;ISVFSHLNEANHLVWLEELHRVSSPDAVLILTVMGEHALGRLENETEFREWAGLRPQDLEFARTGLSKGGFAFVRQDEGHLDQSLYGVAFMKPDYVERHWSRWFEVLEYKAAAIENNQDAVVLRPRPSESVS
;
A
#
# COMPACT_ATOMS: atom_id res chain seq x y z
N ILE A 1 3.01 11.21 5.16
CA ILE A 1 1.98 10.54 5.98
C ILE A 1 1.07 9.76 5.03
N SER A 2 1.07 8.42 5.09
CA SER A 2 0.17 7.53 4.33
C SER A 2 -0.32 6.44 5.27
N VAL A 3 -1.59 6.05 5.25
CA VAL A 3 -2.13 4.98 6.12
C VAL A 3 -1.91 3.61 5.48
N PHE A 4 -2.16 3.47 4.17
CA PHE A 4 -2.11 2.19 3.46
C PHE A 4 -0.71 1.57 3.40
N SER A 5 0.33 2.42 3.44
CA SER A 5 1.73 1.98 3.52
C SER A 5 2.10 1.39 4.87
N HIS A 6 1.16 1.30 5.82
CA HIS A 6 1.41 0.74 7.16
C HIS A 6 0.44 -0.37 7.58
N LEU A 7 -0.46 -0.79 6.69
CA LEU A 7 -1.44 -1.84 6.98
C LEU A 7 -0.97 -3.18 6.42
N ASN A 8 -1.16 -4.24 7.20
CA ASN A 8 -1.07 -5.60 6.65
C ASN A 8 -2.18 -5.83 5.60
N GLU A 9 -2.08 -6.95 4.89
CA GLU A 9 -2.97 -7.25 3.77
C GLU A 9 -4.45 -7.29 4.17
N ALA A 10 -4.78 -8.07 5.21
CA ALA A 10 -6.14 -8.22 5.68
C ALA A 10 -6.76 -6.86 6.08
N ASN A 11 -6.00 -6.04 6.79
CA ASN A 11 -6.46 -4.73 7.24
C ASN A 11 -6.66 -3.76 6.07
N HIS A 12 -5.74 -3.70 5.11
CA HIS A 12 -5.93 -2.77 3.97
C HIS A 12 -7.13 -3.17 3.12
N LEU A 13 -7.40 -4.48 2.95
CA LEU A 13 -8.55 -4.96 2.18
C LEU A 13 -9.87 -4.60 2.85
N VAL A 14 -9.96 -4.75 4.18
CA VAL A 14 -11.13 -4.30 4.97
C VAL A 14 -11.33 -2.79 4.82
N TRP A 15 -10.25 -2.01 4.86
CA TRP A 15 -10.34 -0.57 4.66
C TRP A 15 -10.76 -0.18 3.24
N LEU A 16 -10.37 -0.92 2.20
CA LEU A 16 -10.84 -0.67 0.83
C LEU A 16 -12.33 -0.91 0.68
N GLU A 17 -12.85 -1.98 1.29
CA GLU A 17 -14.28 -2.25 1.32
C GLU A 17 -15.04 -1.13 2.04
N GLU A 18 -14.53 -0.67 3.18
CA GLU A 18 -15.16 0.43 3.92
C GLU A 18 -15.10 1.75 3.15
N LEU A 19 -13.95 2.07 2.52
CA LEU A 19 -13.81 3.23 1.65
C LEU A 19 -14.79 3.18 0.50
N HIS A 20 -14.98 2.02 -0.12
CA HIS A 20 -15.97 1.83 -1.17
C HIS A 20 -17.39 2.08 -0.66
N ARG A 21 -17.75 1.50 0.50
CA ARG A 21 -19.07 1.66 1.13
C ARG A 21 -19.44 3.12 1.41
N VAL A 22 -18.48 3.94 1.81
CA VAL A 22 -18.72 5.36 2.15
C VAL A 22 -18.54 6.32 0.98
N SER A 23 -17.98 5.87 -0.14
CA SER A 23 -17.74 6.72 -1.30
C SER A 23 -19.01 6.92 -2.13
N SER A 24 -19.22 8.16 -2.58
CA SER A 24 -20.23 8.45 -3.61
C SER A 24 -19.84 7.79 -4.94
N PRO A 25 -20.80 7.36 -5.79
CA PRO A 25 -20.50 6.79 -7.11
C PRO A 25 -19.61 7.68 -8.00
N ASP A 26 -19.69 9.01 -7.85
CA ASP A 26 -18.91 9.97 -8.62
C ASP A 26 -17.59 10.40 -7.94
N ALA A 27 -17.25 9.77 -6.80
CA ALA A 27 -16.03 10.10 -6.08
C ALA A 27 -14.78 9.71 -6.87
N VAL A 28 -13.73 10.50 -6.70
CA VAL A 28 -12.36 10.14 -7.10
C VAL A 28 -11.53 10.07 -5.83
N LEU A 29 -10.89 8.93 -5.61
CA LEU A 29 -10.00 8.72 -4.47
C LEU A 29 -8.56 8.68 -4.98
N ILE A 30 -7.65 9.27 -4.20
CA ILE A 30 -6.21 9.15 -4.41
C ILE A 30 -5.64 8.52 -3.15
N LEU A 31 -5.24 7.26 -3.26
CA LEU A 31 -4.56 6.54 -2.17
C LEU A 31 -3.06 6.51 -2.44
N THR A 32 -2.27 6.38 -1.37
CA THR A 32 -0.82 6.33 -1.47
C THR A 32 -0.28 5.04 -0.89
N VAL A 33 0.71 4.45 -1.56
CA VAL A 33 1.32 3.17 -1.21
C VAL A 33 2.83 3.24 -1.41
N MET A 34 3.61 2.35 -0.80
CA MET A 34 5.03 2.23 -1.13
C MET A 34 5.24 1.14 -2.18
N GLY A 35 5.76 1.51 -3.35
CA GLY A 35 6.09 0.57 -4.41
C GLY A 35 7.56 0.20 -4.50
N GLU A 36 7.93 -0.45 -5.60
CA GLU A 36 9.30 -0.93 -5.86
C GLU A 36 10.34 0.21 -5.84
N HIS A 37 9.95 1.43 -6.26
CA HIS A 37 10.83 2.59 -6.18
C HIS A 37 11.24 2.91 -4.74
N ALA A 38 10.27 2.94 -3.82
CA ALA A 38 10.51 3.21 -2.41
C ALA A 38 11.39 2.13 -1.78
N LEU A 39 11.15 0.86 -2.10
CA LEU A 39 12.00 -0.25 -1.68
C LEU A 39 13.45 -0.08 -2.18
N GLY A 40 13.62 0.25 -3.46
CA GLY A 40 14.93 0.52 -4.03
C GLY A 40 15.66 1.68 -3.34
N ARG A 41 14.94 2.74 -2.95
CA ARG A 41 15.54 3.82 -2.15
C ARG A 41 16.00 3.33 -0.77
N LEU A 42 15.17 2.58 -0.04
CA LEU A 42 15.54 2.03 1.28
C LEU A 42 16.76 1.09 1.22
N GLU A 43 16.97 0.41 0.11
CA GLU A 43 18.16 -0.43 -0.08
C GLU A 43 19.43 0.40 -0.24
N ASN A 44 19.35 1.52 -0.96
CA ASN A 44 20.50 2.32 -1.37
C ASN A 44 20.75 3.54 -0.47
N GLU A 45 19.77 3.99 0.30
CA GLU A 45 19.83 5.20 1.14
C GLU A 45 19.72 4.83 2.62
N THR A 46 20.87 4.71 3.31
CA THR A 46 20.92 4.29 4.72
C THR A 46 20.10 5.20 5.64
N GLU A 47 20.18 6.52 5.48
CA GLU A 47 19.43 7.48 6.31
C GLU A 47 17.91 7.29 6.16
N PHE A 48 17.44 7.04 4.93
CA PHE A 48 16.02 6.81 4.68
C PHE A 48 15.56 5.48 5.28
N ARG A 49 16.40 4.44 5.20
CA ARG A 49 16.14 3.14 5.83
C ARG A 49 16.07 3.22 7.35
N GLU A 50 17.01 3.93 7.97
CA GLU A 50 17.04 4.16 9.42
C GLU A 50 15.82 4.96 9.88
N TRP A 51 15.47 6.02 9.15
CA TRP A 51 14.24 6.79 9.39
C TRP A 51 12.99 5.91 9.29
N ALA A 52 12.95 4.98 8.33
CA ALA A 52 11.87 4.00 8.18
C ALA A 52 11.93 2.87 9.22
N GLY A 53 12.92 2.81 10.11
CA GLY A 53 13.04 1.78 11.14
C GLY A 53 13.19 0.35 10.58
N LEU A 54 13.78 0.19 9.40
CA LEU A 54 13.94 -1.11 8.73
C LEU A 54 15.39 -1.59 8.78
N ARG A 55 15.58 -2.91 8.97
CA ARG A 55 16.90 -3.55 8.88
C ARG A 55 17.12 -4.10 7.48
N PRO A 56 18.37 -4.34 7.05
CA PRO A 56 18.65 -4.92 5.73
C PRO A 56 17.91 -6.23 5.43
N GLN A 57 17.78 -7.11 6.44
CA GLN A 57 17.03 -8.37 6.32
C GLN A 57 15.53 -8.18 6.06
N ASP A 58 14.96 -7.07 6.52
CA ASP A 58 13.54 -6.75 6.31
C ASP A 58 13.29 -6.37 4.85
N LEU A 59 14.27 -5.75 4.18
CA LEU A 59 14.20 -5.40 2.76
C LEU A 59 14.29 -6.64 1.87
N GLU A 60 15.13 -7.62 2.22
CA GLU A 60 15.20 -8.89 1.51
C GLU A 60 13.88 -9.68 1.63
N PHE A 61 13.28 -9.67 2.82
CA PHE A 61 11.94 -10.22 3.02
C PHE A 61 10.91 -9.50 2.13
N ALA A 62 10.91 -8.17 2.11
CA ALA A 62 10.00 -7.38 1.30
C ALA A 62 10.16 -7.68 -0.20
N ARG A 63 11.39 -7.72 -0.69
CA ARG A 63 11.74 -8.06 -2.08
C ARG A 63 11.24 -9.45 -2.48
N THR A 64 11.41 -10.43 -1.61
CA THR A 64 10.89 -11.78 -1.82
C THR A 64 9.35 -11.80 -1.87
N GLY A 65 8.69 -11.07 -0.97
CA GLY A 65 7.22 -10.96 -0.95
C GLY A 65 6.67 -10.33 -2.24
N LEU A 66 7.24 -9.20 -2.65
CA LEU A 66 6.86 -8.53 -3.91
C LEU A 66 7.08 -9.42 -5.13
N SER A 67 8.16 -10.20 -5.16
CA SER A 67 8.46 -11.10 -6.29
C SER A 67 7.47 -12.27 -6.38
N LYS A 68 6.96 -12.77 -5.26
CA LYS A 68 6.07 -13.93 -5.21
C LYS A 68 4.60 -13.57 -5.36
N GLY A 69 4.17 -12.46 -4.76
CA GLY A 69 2.76 -12.12 -4.65
C GLY A 69 2.44 -10.65 -4.93
N GLY A 70 3.45 -9.80 -5.16
CA GLY A 70 3.24 -8.37 -5.39
C GLY A 70 2.87 -7.56 -4.14
N PHE A 71 2.88 -8.17 -2.95
CA PHE A 71 2.68 -7.51 -1.67
C PHE A 71 3.68 -8.04 -0.63
N ALA A 72 4.15 -7.16 0.26
CA ALA A 72 4.92 -7.54 1.43
C ALA A 72 4.63 -6.59 2.60
N PHE A 73 4.58 -7.14 3.81
CA PHE A 73 4.39 -6.36 5.03
C PHE A 73 5.48 -6.69 6.04
N VAL A 74 6.31 -5.72 6.37
CA VAL A 74 7.32 -5.82 7.42
C VAL A 74 6.73 -5.25 8.71
N ARG A 75 6.60 -6.08 9.74
CA ARG A 75 6.17 -5.60 11.06
C ARG A 75 7.27 -4.76 11.70
N GLN A 76 6.90 -3.63 12.31
CA GLN A 76 7.81 -2.82 13.12
C GLN A 76 7.53 -3.11 14.59
N ASP A 77 8.53 -3.59 15.32
CA ASP A 77 8.39 -4.01 16.72
C ASP A 77 8.58 -2.85 17.73
N GLU A 78 8.92 -1.63 17.29
CA GLU A 78 9.18 -0.48 18.17
C GLU A 78 8.18 0.68 17.90
N GLY A 79 7.30 0.99 18.88
CA GLY A 79 6.34 2.11 18.82
C GLY A 79 5.21 2.09 19.86
N HIS A 80 4.59 3.25 20.14
CA HIS A 80 3.57 3.46 21.21
C HIS A 80 2.11 3.15 20.82
N LEU A 81 1.84 2.64 19.62
CA LEU A 81 0.52 2.22 19.15
C LEU A 81 0.41 0.69 19.19
N ASP A 82 -0.79 0.11 19.16
CA ASP A 82 -1.01 -1.35 19.18
C ASP A 82 -0.10 -2.06 18.15
N GLN A 83 0.97 -2.64 18.67
CA GLN A 83 2.15 -3.13 17.95
C GLN A 83 1.85 -4.38 17.10
N SER A 84 0.62 -4.89 17.16
CA SER A 84 0.17 -6.04 16.41
C SER A 84 -0.35 -5.70 15.01
N LEU A 85 -0.60 -4.42 14.70
CA LEU A 85 -1.34 -4.01 13.48
C LEU A 85 -0.59 -3.02 12.55
N TYR A 86 0.60 -2.54 12.91
CA TYR A 86 1.31 -1.49 12.18
C TYR A 86 2.71 -1.94 11.71
N GLY A 87 3.13 -1.48 10.54
CA GLY A 87 4.41 -1.87 9.93
C GLY A 87 4.69 -1.08 8.66
N VAL A 88 5.48 -1.64 7.73
CA VAL A 88 5.72 -1.06 6.41
C VAL A 88 5.22 -2.02 5.35
N ALA A 89 4.25 -1.58 4.57
CA ALA A 89 3.66 -2.32 3.47
C ALA A 89 4.23 -1.86 2.13
N PHE A 90 4.67 -2.81 1.33
CA PHE A 90 5.07 -2.60 -0.05
C PHE A 90 4.10 -3.32 -0.98
N MET A 91 3.80 -2.70 -2.12
CA MET A 91 2.90 -3.28 -3.10
C MET A 91 3.27 -2.91 -4.53
N LYS A 92 3.12 -3.86 -5.44
CA LYS A 92 3.33 -3.66 -6.88
C LYS A 92 2.04 -3.20 -7.57
N PRO A 93 2.15 -2.52 -8.73
CA PRO A 93 0.98 -2.12 -9.50
C PRO A 93 0.05 -3.30 -9.87
N ASP A 94 0.61 -4.47 -10.19
CA ASP A 94 -0.15 -5.66 -10.57
C ASP A 94 -0.89 -6.33 -9.38
N TYR A 95 -0.40 -6.12 -8.15
CA TYR A 95 -1.15 -6.49 -6.95
C TYR A 95 -2.35 -5.55 -6.76
N VAL A 96 -2.13 -4.24 -6.88
CA VAL A 96 -3.19 -3.22 -6.78
C VAL A 96 -4.28 -3.49 -7.80
N GLU A 97 -3.92 -3.65 -9.08
CA GLU A 97 -4.88 -3.93 -10.15
C GLU A 97 -5.70 -5.19 -9.89
N ARG A 98 -5.09 -6.24 -9.35
CA ARG A 98 -5.77 -7.52 -9.13
C ARG A 98 -6.73 -7.50 -7.95
N HIS A 99 -6.34 -6.85 -6.85
CA HIS A 99 -7.06 -6.95 -5.59
C HIS A 99 -7.98 -5.76 -5.35
N TRP A 100 -7.57 -4.56 -5.74
CA TRP A 100 -8.35 -3.34 -5.51
C TRP A 100 -9.47 -3.20 -6.54
N SER A 101 -9.30 -3.79 -7.74
CA SER A 101 -10.31 -3.78 -8.80
C SER A 101 -11.61 -4.52 -8.45
N ARG A 102 -11.64 -5.23 -7.31
CA ARG A 102 -12.86 -5.76 -6.70
C ARG A 102 -13.85 -4.66 -6.32
N TRP A 103 -13.36 -3.53 -5.81
CA TRP A 103 -14.19 -2.43 -5.32
C TRP A 103 -14.06 -1.16 -6.15
N PHE A 104 -12.92 -0.95 -6.80
CA PHE A 104 -12.63 0.28 -7.52
C PHE A 104 -12.27 0.01 -8.99
N GLU A 105 -12.42 1.00 -9.85
CA GLU A 105 -11.72 1.08 -11.13
C GLU A 105 -10.38 1.78 -10.85
N VAL A 106 -9.27 1.15 -11.23
CA VAL A 106 -7.94 1.76 -11.14
C VAL A 106 -7.74 2.64 -12.36
N LEU A 107 -7.83 3.96 -12.19
CA LEU A 107 -7.73 4.93 -13.27
C LEU A 107 -6.28 5.23 -13.66
N GLU A 108 -5.40 5.32 -12.65
CA GLU A 108 -3.98 5.60 -12.85
C GLU A 108 -3.16 5.06 -11.68
N TYR A 109 -1.97 4.55 -11.99
CA TYR A 109 -0.93 4.25 -11.01
C TYR A 109 0.32 5.06 -11.36
N LYS A 110 0.77 5.90 -10.42
CA LYS A 110 1.96 6.73 -10.62
C LYS A 110 3.01 6.45 -9.57
N ALA A 111 4.10 5.81 -9.98
CA ALA A 111 5.22 5.51 -9.11
C ALA A 111 5.92 6.80 -8.63
N ALA A 112 6.37 6.81 -7.38
CA ALA A 112 7.13 7.89 -6.74
C ALA A 112 6.47 9.28 -6.84
N ALA A 113 5.13 9.33 -6.96
CA ALA A 113 4.37 10.55 -7.21
C ALA A 113 4.46 11.57 -6.06
N ILE A 114 4.52 11.10 -4.81
CA ILE A 114 4.53 11.95 -3.62
C ILE A 114 5.87 11.78 -2.90
N GLU A 115 6.60 12.90 -2.76
CA GLU A 115 7.90 13.00 -2.08
C GLU A 115 8.95 11.97 -2.54
N ASN A 116 8.84 11.51 -3.79
CA ASN A 116 9.73 10.49 -4.37
C ASN A 116 9.76 9.17 -3.57
N ASN A 117 8.71 8.88 -2.81
CA ASN A 117 8.65 7.77 -1.85
C ASN A 117 7.31 7.03 -1.81
N GLN A 118 6.23 7.72 -2.16
CA GLN A 118 4.91 7.10 -2.22
C GLN A 118 4.41 7.13 -3.66
N ASP A 119 3.88 6.00 -4.08
CA ASP A 119 3.16 5.86 -5.32
C ASP A 119 1.73 6.38 -5.09
N ALA A 120 1.13 6.99 -6.11
CA ALA A 120 -0.26 7.42 -6.08
C ALA A 120 -1.12 6.48 -6.92
N VAL A 121 -2.24 6.04 -6.35
CA VAL A 121 -3.25 5.21 -7.02
C VAL A 121 -4.54 6.01 -7.10
N VAL A 122 -4.97 6.32 -8.32
CA VAL A 122 -6.20 7.06 -8.59
C VAL A 122 -7.32 6.06 -8.84
N LEU A 123 -8.41 6.19 -8.09
CA LEU A 123 -9.49 5.22 -8.04
C LEU A 123 -10.85 5.88 -8.26
N ARG A 124 -11.77 5.14 -8.89
CA ARG A 124 -13.20 5.43 -8.89
C ARG A 124 -13.97 4.25 -8.27
N PRO A 125 -14.94 4.47 -7.37
CA PRO A 125 -15.76 3.38 -6.84
C PRO A 125 -16.52 2.66 -7.96
N ARG A 126 -16.53 1.32 -7.94
CA ARG A 126 -17.40 0.55 -8.84
C ARG A 126 -18.84 0.61 -8.32
N PRO A 127 -19.84 0.59 -9.21
CA PRO A 127 -21.22 0.42 -8.78
C PRO A 127 -21.34 -0.87 -7.96
N SER A 128 -22.01 -0.80 -6.80
CA SER A 128 -22.44 -2.01 -6.11
C SER A 128 -23.37 -2.77 -7.06
N GLU A 129 -23.13 -4.06 -7.29
CA GLU A 129 -24.04 -4.86 -8.08
C GLU A 129 -25.42 -4.78 -7.43
N SER A 130 -26.37 -4.26 -8.20
CA SER A 130 -27.76 -4.19 -7.75
C SER A 130 -28.23 -5.64 -7.67
N VAL A 131 -28.51 -6.13 -6.46
CA VAL A 131 -29.23 -7.39 -6.30
C VAL A 131 -30.55 -7.21 -7.06
N SER A 132 -30.66 -7.91 -8.19
CA SER A 132 -31.84 -7.91 -9.06
C SER A 132 -32.94 -8.75 -8.44
#